data_AF-A0A6M0L0S7-F1
#
_entry.id   AF-A0A6M0L0S7-F1
#
_cell.length_a   1.000
_cell.length_b   1.000
_cell.length_c   1.000
_cell.angle_alpha   90.00
_cell.angle_beta   90.00
_cell.angle_gamma   90.00
#
_symmetry.space_group_name_H-M   'P 1'
#
loop_
_entity.id
_entity.type
_entity.pdbx_description
1 polymer ?
#
loop_
_entity_poly.entity_id
_entity_poly.type
_entity_poly.pdbx_seq_one_letter_code
_entity_poly.pdbx_strand_id
1 'polypeptide(L)'
;MVRFLVITTVSLNLMAQSSSPLLQKNCIDCHIQQQIPSELIYRRYLMRYSTHNEVRKRLLTYLKSPSKETSIMPSQFFLKFPQKEAMEMNESALVENIDAYLDYFDVRGKLVLP
;
A
#
# COMPACT_ATOMS: atom_id res chain seq x y z
N MET A 1 -33.50 19.98 -39.00
CA MET A 1 -32.89 18.73 -38.49
C MET A 1 -31.66 19.11 -37.66
N VAL A 2 -31.81 19.33 -36.36
CA VAL A 2 -30.68 19.62 -35.47
C VAL A 2 -30.48 18.39 -34.59
N ARG A 3 -29.44 17.62 -34.89
CA ARG A 3 -29.01 16.48 -34.08
C ARG A 3 -28.44 17.03 -32.78
N PHE A 4 -29.21 16.96 -31.70
CA PHE A 4 -28.69 17.23 -30.35
C PHE A 4 -27.77 16.07 -29.95
N LEU A 5 -26.46 16.34 -29.97
CA LEU A 5 -25.43 15.43 -29.49
C LEU A 5 -25.26 15.69 -27.99
N VAL A 6 -25.99 14.92 -27.17
CA VAL A 6 -25.94 15.02 -25.71
C VAL A 6 -24.66 14.34 -25.23
N ILE A 7 -23.60 15.12 -24.99
CA ILE A 7 -22.39 14.66 -24.31
C ILE A 7 -22.64 14.80 -22.81
N THR A 8 -23.18 13.75 -22.18
CA THR A 8 -23.20 13.66 -20.72
C THR A 8 -21.78 13.42 -20.21
N THR A 9 -21.09 14.48 -19.82
CA THR A 9 -19.84 14.37 -19.06
C THR A 9 -20.17 13.88 -17.65
N VAL A 10 -20.01 12.59 -17.42
CA VAL A 10 -20.02 12.02 -16.06
C VAL A 10 -18.75 12.52 -15.38
N SER A 11 -18.89 13.51 -14.51
CA SER A 11 -17.81 13.98 -13.64
C SER A 11 -17.51 12.90 -12.60
N LEU A 12 -16.51 12.07 -12.86
CA LEU A 12 -15.95 11.15 -11.88
C LEU A 12 -15.27 12.00 -10.78
N ASN A 13 -15.96 12.20 -9.65
CA ASN A 13 -15.35 12.79 -8.47
C ASN A 13 -14.39 11.75 -7.86
N LEU A 14 -13.14 11.77 -8.32
CA LEU A 14 -12.08 10.96 -7.73
C LEU A 14 -11.72 11.59 -6.38
N MET A 15 -12.29 11.10 -5.29
CA MET A 15 -11.86 11.49 -3.95
C MET A 15 -10.45 10.94 -3.71
N ALA A 16 -9.44 11.78 -3.94
CA ALA A 16 -8.06 11.44 -3.64
C ALA A 16 -7.90 11.29 -2.13
N GLN A 17 -7.57 10.09 -1.67
CA GLN A 17 -7.23 9.85 -0.29
C GLN A 17 -5.85 10.45 -0.01
N SER A 18 -5.81 11.53 0.78
CA SER A 18 -4.54 12.18 1.13
C SER A 18 -3.86 11.42 2.27
N SER A 19 -2.63 11.02 2.05
CA SER A 19 -1.72 10.55 3.11
C SER A 19 -1.29 11.73 4.01
N SER A 20 -0.88 11.44 5.24
CA SER A 20 -0.21 12.46 6.05
C SER A 20 1.14 12.83 5.43
N PRO A 21 1.67 14.06 5.64
CA PRO A 21 2.97 14.44 5.08
C PRO A 21 4.11 13.49 5.48
N LEU A 22 4.06 12.95 6.69
CA LEU A 22 5.05 12.01 7.18
C LEU A 22 4.94 10.66 6.48
N LEU A 23 3.73 10.10 6.36
CA LEU A 23 3.48 8.86 5.62
C LEU A 23 3.85 9.00 4.14
N GLN A 24 3.52 10.15 3.55
CA GLN A 24 3.85 10.48 2.17
C GLN A 24 5.36 10.36 1.95
N LYS A 25 6.13 11.09 2.76
CA LYS A 25 7.59 11.12 2.71
C LYS A 25 8.23 9.76 3.01
N ASN A 26 7.76 9.07 4.04
CA ASN A 26 8.43 7.88 4.55
C ASN A 26 8.12 6.62 3.73
N CYS A 27 6.97 6.56 3.05
CA CYS A 27 6.52 5.35 2.38
C CYS A 27 6.03 5.62 0.95
N ILE A 28 5.09 6.54 0.79
CA ILE A 28 4.30 6.65 -0.46
C ILE A 28 5.12 7.22 -1.61
N ASP A 29 5.98 8.21 -1.37
CA ASP A 29 6.78 8.86 -2.42
C ASP A 29 7.63 7.85 -3.20
N CYS A 30 8.40 7.02 -2.49
CA CYS A 30 9.23 6.00 -3.10
C CYS A 30 8.37 4.91 -3.78
N HIS A 31 7.28 4.49 -3.15
CA HIS A 31 6.38 3.48 -3.72
C HIS A 31 5.73 3.95 -5.03
N ILE A 32 5.36 5.23 -5.13
CA ILE A 32 4.85 5.84 -6.36
C ILE A 32 5.96 5.96 -7.40
N GLN A 33 7.11 6.52 -7.03
CA GLN A 33 8.24 6.71 -7.94
C GLN A 33 8.72 5.40 -8.56
N GLN A 34 8.76 4.33 -7.77
CA GLN A 34 9.16 3.00 -8.21
C GLN A 34 8.01 2.23 -8.87
N GLN A 35 6.78 2.76 -8.86
CA GLN A 35 5.58 2.10 -9.38
C GLN A 35 5.32 0.74 -8.71
N ILE A 36 5.53 0.69 -7.38
CA ILE A 36 5.20 -0.48 -6.57
C ILE A 36 3.66 -0.57 -6.47
N PRO A 37 3.04 -1.70 -6.86
CA PRO A 37 1.60 -1.88 -6.79
C PRO A 37 1.15 -2.16 -5.34
N SER A 38 1.28 -1.14 -4.49
CA SER A 38 1.16 -1.22 -3.03
C SER A 38 -0.19 -1.76 -2.56
N GLU A 39 -1.29 -1.36 -3.22
CA GLU A 39 -2.63 -1.87 -2.93
C GLU A 39 -2.76 -3.38 -3.22
N LEU A 40 -2.22 -3.85 -4.35
CA LEU A 40 -2.23 -5.26 -4.72
C LEU A 40 -1.39 -6.09 -3.73
N ILE A 41 -0.23 -5.56 -3.33
CA ILE A 41 0.64 -6.19 -2.33
C ILE A 41 -0.09 -6.29 -1.00
N TYR A 42 -0.69 -5.19 -0.53
CA TYR A 42 -1.48 -5.17 0.70
C TYR A 42 -2.61 -6.20 0.69
N ARG A 43 -3.38 -6.28 -0.42
CA ARG A 43 -4.41 -7.32 -0.60
C ARG A 43 -3.82 -8.73 -0.49
N ARG A 44 -2.65 -9.00 -1.09
CA ARG A 44 -1.97 -10.30 -0.95
C ARG A 44 -1.60 -10.61 0.51
N TYR A 45 -1.10 -9.62 1.25
CA TYR A 45 -0.82 -9.77 2.68
C TYR A 45 -2.09 -10.10 3.47
N LEU A 46 -3.19 -9.38 3.25
CA LEU A 46 -4.47 -9.68 3.88
C LEU A 46 -4.98 -11.08 3.55
N MET A 47 -4.91 -11.51 2.28
CA MET A 47 -5.33 -12.86 1.89
C MET A 47 -4.49 -13.96 2.55
N ARG A 48 -3.22 -13.69 2.87
CA ARG A 48 -2.32 -14.67 3.48
C ARG A 48 -2.44 -14.75 5.01
N TYR A 49 -2.68 -13.61 5.65
CA TYR A 49 -2.56 -13.45 7.12
C TYR A 49 -3.86 -13.01 7.82
N SER A 50 -4.92 -12.74 7.05
CA SER A 50 -6.31 -12.51 7.47
C SER A 50 -6.59 -11.32 8.40
N THR A 51 -5.59 -10.75 9.08
CA THR A 51 -5.77 -9.66 10.05
C THR A 51 -4.71 -8.58 9.88
N HIS A 52 -5.09 -7.33 10.19
CA HIS A 52 -4.15 -6.20 10.22
C HIS A 52 -2.97 -6.45 11.15
N ASN A 53 -3.22 -7.04 12.32
CA ASN A 53 -2.17 -7.29 13.30
C ASN A 53 -1.12 -8.30 12.81
N GLU A 54 -1.55 -9.36 12.12
CA GLU A 54 -0.60 -10.31 11.54
C GLU A 54 0.14 -9.70 10.35
N VAL A 55 -0.52 -8.90 9.50
CA VAL A 55 0.16 -8.18 8.42
C VAL A 55 1.22 -7.22 8.99
N ARG A 56 0.89 -6.44 10.03
CA ARG A 56 1.82 -5.56 10.75
C ARG A 56 3.05 -6.32 11.22
N LYS A 57 2.87 -7.44 11.94
CA LYS A 57 3.99 -8.26 12.43
C LYS A 57 4.90 -8.71 11.30
N ARG A 58 4.33 -9.15 10.18
CA ARG A 58 5.11 -9.64 9.02
C ARG A 58 5.87 -8.53 8.33
N LEU A 59 5.27 -7.36 8.17
CA LEU A 59 5.97 -6.18 7.65
C LEU A 59 7.08 -5.73 8.59
N LEU A 60 6.85 -5.71 9.90
CA LEU A 60 7.88 -5.36 10.89
C LEU A 60 9.07 -6.32 10.81
N THR A 61 8.83 -7.63 10.81
CA THR A 61 9.90 -8.63 10.65
C THR A 61 10.66 -8.42 9.34
N TYR A 62 9.96 -8.24 8.22
CA TYR A 62 10.60 -8.04 6.92
C TYR A 62 11.42 -6.75 6.87
N LEU A 63 10.92 -5.63 7.41
CA LEU A 63 11.63 -4.35 7.38
C LEU A 63 12.87 -4.32 8.29
N LYS A 64 12.87 -5.09 9.40
CA LYS A 64 14.05 -5.22 10.28
C LYS A 64 15.13 -6.13 9.71
N SER A 65 14.75 -7.17 8.97
CA SER A 65 15.69 -8.11 8.36
C SER A 65 15.17 -8.62 7.00
N PRO A 66 15.25 -7.78 5.94
CA PRO A 66 14.69 -8.13 4.65
C PRO A 66 15.40 -9.35 4.04
N SER A 67 14.62 -10.32 3.58
CA SER A 67 15.12 -11.49 2.84
C SER A 67 14.07 -11.94 1.83
N LYS A 68 14.51 -12.44 0.67
CA LYS A 68 13.61 -12.99 -0.36
C LYS A 68 12.86 -14.21 0.16
N GLU A 69 13.51 -14.99 1.02
CA GLU A 69 13.01 -16.23 1.63
C GLU A 69 11.93 -15.95 2.68
N THR A 70 12.01 -14.82 3.39
CA THR A 70 11.03 -14.41 4.41
C THR A 70 9.90 -13.53 3.85
N SER A 71 9.99 -13.13 2.58
CA SER A 71 8.94 -12.36 1.91
C SER A 71 7.83 -13.26 1.36
N ILE A 72 6.60 -12.74 1.35
CA ILE A 72 5.48 -13.39 0.63
C ILE A 72 5.51 -13.13 -0.87
N MET A 73 6.40 -12.25 -1.34
CA MET A 73 6.50 -11.92 -2.75
C MET A 73 7.17 -13.06 -3.52
N PRO A 74 6.67 -13.39 -4.72
CA PRO A 74 7.29 -14.42 -5.55
C PRO A 74 8.67 -13.95 -6.03
N SER A 75 9.59 -14.87 -6.35
CA SER A 75 10.96 -14.54 -6.75
C SER A 75 11.02 -13.57 -7.95
N GLN A 76 10.06 -13.64 -8.86
CA GLN A 76 9.94 -12.76 -10.03
C GLN A 76 9.66 -11.30 -9.64
N PHE A 77 9.03 -11.05 -8.49
CA PHE A 77 8.85 -9.69 -7.97
C PHE A 77 10.21 -8.99 -7.79
N PHE A 78 11.20 -9.75 -7.32
CA PHE A 78 12.54 -9.24 -7.05
C PHE A 78 13.40 -9.01 -8.30
N LEU A 79 12.90 -9.38 -9.49
CA LEU A 79 13.52 -8.99 -10.77
C LEU A 79 13.23 -7.53 -11.12
N LYS A 80 12.10 -7.00 -10.66
CA LYS A 80 11.68 -5.61 -10.90
C LYS A 80 11.94 -4.70 -9.70
N PHE A 81 11.68 -5.21 -8.49
CA PHE A 81 11.83 -4.45 -7.24
C PHE A 81 12.93 -5.10 -6.41
N PRO A 82 14.14 -4.51 -6.33
CA PRO A 82 15.23 -5.11 -5.59
C PRO A 82 14.82 -5.32 -4.12
N GLN A 83 15.46 -6.29 -3.47
CA GLN A 83 15.27 -6.49 -2.03
C GLN A 83 15.60 -5.18 -1.31
N LYS A 84 14.75 -4.81 -0.36
CA LYS A 84 14.94 -3.60 0.44
C LYS A 84 16.11 -3.79 1.40
N GLU A 85 16.84 -2.72 1.69
CA GLU A 85 17.78 -2.68 2.81
C GLU A 85 17.05 -2.63 4.16
N ALA A 86 17.71 -3.11 5.22
CA ALA A 86 17.15 -3.07 6.57
C ALA A 86 16.82 -1.63 7.00
N MET A 87 15.70 -1.47 7.71
CA MET A 87 15.27 -0.17 8.21
C MET A 87 15.97 0.15 9.52
N GLU A 88 16.86 1.15 9.48
CA GLU A 88 17.48 1.74 10.66
C GLU A 88 16.54 2.82 11.25
N MET A 89 15.54 2.38 12.00
CA MET A 89 14.57 3.24 12.68
C MET A 89 14.23 2.67 14.06
N ASN A 90 13.91 3.56 15.01
CA ASN A 90 13.35 3.13 16.30
C ASN A 90 12.09 2.28 16.09
N GLU A 91 11.95 1.20 16.86
CA GLU A 91 10.88 0.23 16.68
C GLU A 91 9.47 0.83 16.81
N SER A 92 9.24 1.74 17.76
CA SER A 92 7.94 2.42 17.92
C SER A 92 7.59 3.23 16.68
N ALA A 93 8.54 4.03 16.20
CA ALA A 93 8.36 4.82 14.99
C ALA A 93 8.11 3.92 13.76
N LEU A 94 8.80 2.77 13.66
CA LEU A 94 8.59 1.83 12.56
C LEU A 94 7.18 1.22 12.61
N VAL A 95 6.70 0.84 13.80
CA VAL A 95 5.34 0.33 14.00
C VAL A 95 4.29 1.38 13.63
N GLU A 96 4.46 2.62 14.06
CA GLU A 96 3.55 3.73 13.72
C GLU A 96 3.48 3.98 12.21
N ASN A 97 4.63 3.94 11.51
CA ASN A 97 4.66 4.10 10.06
C ASN A 97 4.00 2.92 9.33
N ILE A 98 4.20 1.69 9.81
CA ILE A 98 3.52 0.50 9.26
C ILE A 98 2.00 0.64 9.45
N ASP A 99 1.54 1.09 10.62
CA ASP A 99 0.11 1.27 10.88
C ASP A 99 -0.52 2.31 9.99
N ALA A 100 0.11 3.48 9.86
CA ALA A 100 -0.34 4.52 8.95
C ALA A 100 -0.39 4.02 7.49
N TYR A 101 0.60 3.22 7.06
CA TYR A 101 0.61 2.60 5.74
C TYR A 101 -0.54 1.62 5.55
N LEU A 102 -0.78 0.74 6.53
CA LEU A 102 -1.85 -0.25 6.46
C LEU A 102 -3.22 0.41 6.42
N ASP A 103 -3.46 1.43 7.25
CA ASP A 103 -4.72 2.17 7.28
C ASP A 103 -4.97 2.95 5.98
N TYR A 104 -3.92 3.49 5.35
CA TYR A 104 -4.03 4.15 4.04
C TYR A 104 -4.54 3.19 2.94
N PHE A 105 -4.12 1.93 2.98
CA PHE A 105 -4.54 0.90 2.02
C PHE A 105 -5.75 0.06 2.47
N ASP A 106 -6.19 0.17 3.73
CA ASP A 106 -7.28 -0.64 4.26
C ASP A 106 -8.56 -0.41 3.46
N VAL A 107 -9.07 -1.52 2.92
CA VAL A 107 -10.28 -1.55 2.11
C VAL A 107 -11.53 -1.59 2.97
N ARG A 108 -11.43 -1.99 4.26
CA ARG A 108 -12.60 -2.08 5.15
C ARG A 108 -13.21 -0.72 5.44
N GLY A 109 -12.39 0.33 5.55
CA GLY A 109 -12.87 1.72 5.63
C GLY A 109 -13.49 2.25 4.33
N LYS A 110 -13.38 1.49 3.22
CA LYS A 110 -13.88 1.84 1.88
C LYS A 110 -15.09 1.02 1.46
N LEU A 111 -15.46 -0.01 2.24
CA LEU A 111 -16.65 -0.82 2.01
C LEU A 111 -17.85 -0.14 2.67
N VAL A 112 -18.63 0.59 1.87
CA VAL A 112 -20.00 0.95 2.24
C VAL A 112 -20.89 -0.20 1.77
N LEU A 113 -21.43 -0.97 2.72
CA LEU A 113 -22.51 -1.90 2.39
C LEU A 113 -23.80 -1.08 2.20
N PRO A 114 -24.47 -1.19 1.04
CA PRO A 114 -25.74 -0.52 0.80
C PRO A 114 -26.87 -1.06 1.71
#